data_AF-A0A348HHQ0-F1
#
_entry.id   AF-A0A348HHQ0-F1
#
_cell.length_a   1.000
_cell.length_b   1.000
_cell.length_c   1.000
_cell.angle_alpha   90.00
_cell.angle_beta   90.00
_cell.angle_gamma   90.00
#
_symmetry.space_group_name_H-M   'P 1'
#
loop_
_entity.id
_entity.type
_entity.pdbx_description
1 polymer ?
#
loop_
_entity_poly.entity_id
_entity_poly.type
_entity_poly.pdbx_seq_one_letter_code
_entity_poly.pdbx_strand_id
1 'polypeptide(L)'
;MERESARGDWVCWYGHALLEERNVTYGIQSVASTLLLIGQDGDLGYFIDMVEGADAIYSVDLGALGSDEPEKVANSISELL
;
A
#
# COMPACT_ATOMS: atom_id res chain seq x y z
N MET A 1 -7.97 10.03 2.89
CA MET A 1 -9.11 10.29 1.99
C MET A 1 -9.63 8.96 1.53
N GLU A 2 -10.90 8.66 1.72
CA GLU A 2 -11.48 7.39 1.29
C GLU A 2 -11.99 7.49 -0.15
N ARG A 3 -11.69 6.49 -0.98
CA ARG A 3 -12.18 6.36 -2.35
C ARG A 3 -12.32 4.89 -2.73
N GLU A 4 -13.37 4.57 -3.48
CA GLU A 4 -13.53 3.27 -4.12
C GLU A 4 -12.45 3.07 -5.19
N SER A 5 -11.86 1.88 -5.27
CA SER A 5 -10.92 1.49 -6.31
C SER A 5 -11.63 0.83 -7.49
N ALA A 6 -10.93 0.69 -8.63
CA ALA A 6 -11.39 -0.06 -9.79
C ALA A 6 -11.67 -1.56 -9.49
N ARG A 7 -11.22 -2.06 -8.33
CA ARG A 7 -11.46 -3.43 -7.83
C ARG A 7 -12.69 -3.52 -6.90
N GLY A 8 -13.29 -2.38 -6.53
CA GLY A 8 -14.42 -2.29 -5.60
C GLY A 8 -14.02 -2.19 -4.12
N ASP A 9 -12.73 -1.99 -3.83
CA ASP A 9 -12.20 -1.81 -2.47
C ASP A 9 -12.41 -0.37 -2.00
N TRP A 10 -12.71 -0.14 -0.71
CA TRP A 10 -12.86 1.21 -0.15
C TRP A 10 -11.56 1.66 0.51
N VAL A 11 -10.67 2.24 -0.30
CA VAL A 11 -9.30 2.54 0.12
C VAL A 11 -9.23 3.88 0.84
N CYS A 12 -8.75 3.85 2.09
CA CYS A 12 -8.37 5.03 2.84
C CYS A 12 -6.92 5.43 2.52
N TRP A 13 -6.76 6.39 1.61
CA TRP A 13 -5.47 6.95 1.21
C TRP A 13 -4.89 7.89 2.27
N TYR A 14 -3.61 7.75 2.55
CA TYR A 14 -2.94 8.54 3.56
C TYR A 14 -2.51 9.91 3.04
N GLY A 15 -2.75 10.94 3.85
CA GLY A 15 -2.03 12.19 3.71
C GLY A 15 -0.61 12.06 4.28
N HIS A 16 0.23 13.06 4.02
CA HIS A 16 1.65 13.04 4.38
C HIS A 16 1.93 12.63 5.84
N ALA A 17 1.23 13.21 6.82
CA ALA A 17 1.45 12.91 8.24
C ALA A 17 1.13 11.45 8.60
N LEU A 18 0.03 10.91 8.05
CA LEU A 18 -0.37 9.52 8.32
C LEU A 18 0.52 8.52 7.59
N LEU A 19 1.05 8.89 6.42
CA LEU A 19 1.93 8.03 5.64
C LEU A 19 3.18 7.67 6.45
N GLU A 20 3.84 8.64 7.06
CA GLU A 20 4.99 8.37 7.93
C GLU A 20 4.60 7.57 9.18
N GLU A 21 3.58 8.03 9.92
CA GLU A 21 3.13 7.39 11.16
C GLU A 21 2.77 5.91 10.97
N ARG A 22 2.04 5.59 9.89
CA ARG A 22 1.58 4.23 9.61
C ARG A 22 2.71 3.32 9.20
N ASN A 23 3.63 3.78 8.35
CA ASN A 23 4.79 2.98 7.95
C ASN A 23 5.68 2.63 9.16
N VAL A 24 5.84 3.57 10.10
CA VAL A 24 6.58 3.33 11.35
C VAL A 24 5.82 2.37 12.27
N THR A 25 4.51 2.58 12.45
CA THR A 25 3.68 1.77 13.36
C THR A 25 3.62 0.30 12.93
N TYR A 26 3.49 0.04 11.63
CA TYR A 26 3.49 -1.32 11.08
C TYR A 26 4.89 -1.87 10.81
N GLY A 27 5.95 -1.07 11.02
CA GLY A 27 7.32 -1.48 10.78
C GLY A 27 7.57 -1.95 9.34
N ILE A 28 6.91 -1.33 8.35
CA ILE A 28 6.86 -1.82 6.96
C ILE A 28 8.27 -2.08 6.42
N GLN A 29 9.17 -1.12 6.56
CA GLN A 29 10.53 -1.23 6.02
C GLN A 29 11.42 -2.24 6.77
N SER A 30 10.98 -2.73 7.94
CA SER A 30 11.69 -3.80 8.66
C SER A 30 11.47 -5.19 8.05
N VAL A 31 10.35 -5.38 7.36
CA VAL A 31 9.95 -6.65 6.74
C VAL A 31 9.90 -6.57 5.21
N ALA A 32 9.66 -5.39 4.65
CA ALA A 32 9.63 -5.10 3.23
C ALA A 32 10.32 -3.75 2.96
N SER A 33 11.65 -3.77 2.85
CA SER A 33 12.51 -2.57 2.86
C SER A 33 12.25 -1.59 1.72
N THR A 34 11.71 -2.05 0.60
CA THR A 34 11.42 -1.22 -0.59
C THR A 34 9.98 -0.72 -0.63
N LEU A 35 9.07 -1.31 0.16
CA LEU A 35 7.65 -0.96 0.10
C LEU A 35 7.33 0.23 0.98
N LEU A 36 6.40 1.06 0.52
CA LEU A 36 5.81 2.17 1.28
C LEU A 36 4.31 1.99 1.32
N LEU A 37 3.72 1.87 2.51
CA LEU A 37 2.28 1.80 2.70
C LEU A 37 1.65 3.17 2.44
N ILE A 38 0.73 3.25 1.49
CA ILE A 38 0.11 4.51 1.03
C ILE A 38 -1.40 4.59 1.30
N GLY A 39 -2.01 3.47 1.65
CA GLY A 39 -3.42 3.39 2.02
C GLY A 39 -3.81 1.97 2.45
N GLN A 40 -5.05 1.81 2.92
CA GLN A 40 -5.58 0.52 3.34
C GLN A 40 -7.08 0.42 3.10
N ASP A 41 -7.57 -0.80 2.90
CA ASP A 41 -8.95 -1.21 3.09
C ASP A 41 -8.99 -2.31 4.15
N GLY A 42 -9.43 -2.00 5.37
CA GLY A 42 -9.29 -2.90 6.51
C GLY A 42 -7.83 -3.31 6.73
N ASP A 43 -7.56 -4.62 6.69
CA ASP A 43 -6.23 -5.22 6.82
C ASP A 43 -5.49 -5.34 5.47
N LEU A 44 -6.13 -4.99 4.34
CA LEU A 44 -5.47 -4.98 3.04
C LEU A 44 -4.69 -3.67 2.86
N GLY A 45 -3.36 -3.75 2.87
CA GLY A 45 -2.47 -2.62 2.63
C GLY A 45 -2.19 -2.40 1.15
N TYR A 46 -2.09 -1.14 0.74
CA TYR A 46 -1.68 -0.72 -0.59
C TYR A 46 -0.32 -0.05 -0.55
N PHE A 47 0.57 -0.45 -1.44
CA PHE A 47 1.97 -0.09 -1.42
C PHE A 47 2.46 0.43 -2.77
N ILE A 48 3.45 1.30 -2.74
CA ILE A 48 4.38 1.52 -3.87
C ILE A 48 5.72 0.90 -3.53
N ASP A 49 6.41 0.37 -4.54
CA ASP A 49 7.82 0.02 -4.41
C ASP A 49 8.68 1.25 -4.74
N MET A 50 9.51 1.65 -3.77
CA MET A 50 10.36 2.84 -3.87
C MET A 50 11.59 2.64 -4.78
N VAL A 51 11.89 1.40 -5.16
CA VAL A 51 13.05 1.01 -5.98
C VAL A 51 12.62 0.55 -7.37
N GLU A 52 11.55 -0.24 -7.49
CA GLU A 52 11.03 -0.74 -8.75
C GLU A 52 9.82 0.05 -9.23
N GLY A 53 9.90 0.66 -10.42
CA GLY A 53 8.75 1.21 -11.15
C GLY A 53 7.79 2.04 -10.29
N ALA A 54 8.23 3.26 -9.93
CA ALA A 54 7.67 4.14 -8.90
C ALA A 54 6.13 4.39 -8.88
N ASP A 55 5.42 4.02 -9.95
CA ASP A 55 3.98 4.21 -10.07
C ASP A 55 3.19 2.93 -9.78
N ALA A 56 3.78 1.73 -9.89
CA ALA A 56 3.04 0.48 -9.70
C ALA A 56 2.49 0.34 -8.28
N ILE A 57 1.24 -0.12 -8.19
CA ILE A 57 0.56 -0.32 -6.91
C ILE A 57 0.52 -1.82 -6.62
N TYR A 58 0.90 -2.15 -5.40
CA TYR A 58 0.86 -3.51 -4.87
C TYR A 58 -0.11 -3.59 -3.70
N SER A 59 -0.68 -4.78 -3.47
CA SER A 59 -1.48 -5.06 -2.29
C SER A 59 -0.94 -6.25 -1.51
N VAL A 60 -0.97 -6.15 -0.18
CA VAL A 60 -0.60 -7.23 0.76
C VAL A 60 -1.52 -7.15 1.98
N ASP A 61 -1.96 -8.30 2.47
CA ASP A 61 -2.59 -8.39 3.79
C ASP A 61 -1.58 -8.01 4.87
N LEU A 62 -1.87 -6.99 5.66
CA LEU A 62 -1.00 -6.47 6.72
C LEU A 62 -0.66 -7.54 7.77
N GLY A 63 -1.55 -8.51 8.01
CA GLY A 63 -1.31 -9.66 8.87
C GLY A 63 -0.33 -10.69 8.30
N ALA A 64 -0.07 -10.65 6.99
CA ALA A 64 0.86 -11.52 6.27
C ALA A 64 2.14 -10.82 5.78
N LEU A 65 2.36 -9.55 6.19
CA LEU A 65 3.54 -8.77 5.81
C LEU A 65 4.86 -9.50 6.13
N GLY A 66 5.71 -9.64 5.12
CA GLY A 66 6.99 -10.35 5.21
C GLY A 66 6.90 -11.87 5.06
N SER A 67 5.69 -12.42 4.96
CA SER A 67 5.43 -13.82 4.61
C SER A 67 4.96 -13.96 3.16
N ASP A 68 3.97 -13.15 2.78
CA ASP A 68 3.36 -13.21 1.45
C ASP A 68 4.03 -12.23 0.48
N GLU A 69 4.09 -12.63 -0.79
CA GLU A 69 4.59 -11.77 -1.86
C GLU A 69 3.56 -10.69 -2.23
N PRO A 70 3.99 -9.43 -2.45
CA PRO A 70 3.09 -8.38 -2.92
C PRO A 70 2.46 -8.67 -4.28
N GLU A 71 1.13 -8.57 -4.35
CA GLU A 71 0.39 -8.68 -5.61
C GLU A 71 0.36 -7.33 -6.30
N LYS A 72 0.84 -7.22 -7.54
CA LYS A 72 0.67 -6.01 -8.34
C LYS A 72 -0.79 -5.86 -8.78
N VAL A 73 -1.44 -4.77 -8.37
CA VAL A 73 -2.87 -4.50 -8.63
C VAL A 73 -3.13 -3.38 -9.63
N ALA A 74 -2.16 -2.49 -9.86
CA ALA A 74 -2.25 -1.44 -10.88
C ALA A 74 -0.86 -0.96 -11.31
N ASN A 75 -0.75 -0.24 -12.44
CA ASN A 75 0.48 0.43 -12.84
C ASN A 75 0.60 1.86 -12.29
N SER A 76 -0.48 2.43 -11.75
CA SER A 76 -0.50 3.76 -11.13
C SER A 76 -1.67 3.91 -10.16
N ILE A 77 -1.60 4.87 -9.23
CA ILE A 77 -2.75 5.27 -8.40
C ILE A 77 -3.92 5.70 -9.29
N SER A 78 -3.64 6.41 -10.39
CA SER A 78 -4.67 6.87 -11.33
C SER A 78 -5.38 5.75 -12.10
N GLU A 79 -4.76 4.58 -12.23
CA GLU A 79 -5.39 3.40 -12.82
C GLU A 79 -6.21 2.62 -11.78
N LEU A 80 -5.77 2.67 -10.52
CA LEU A 80 -6.46 2.01 -9.41
C LEU A 80 -7.72 2.77 -8.95
N LEU A 81 -7.78 4.09 -9.16
CA LEU A 81 -8.93 4.95 -8.86
C LEU A 81 -9.85 5.09 -10.07
#